data_AF-A0A9D1V1K8-F1
#
_entry.id   AF-A0A9D1V1K8-F1
#
_cell.length_a   1.000
_cell.length_b   1.000
_cell.length_c   1.000
_cell.angle_alpha   90.00
_cell.angle_beta   90.00
_cell.angle_gamma   90.00
#
_symmetry.space_group_name_H-M   'P 1'
#
loop_
_entity.id
_entity.type
_entity.pdbx_description
1 polymer ?
#
loop_
_entity_poly.entity_id
_entity_poly.type
_entity_poly.pdbx_seq_one_letter_code
_entity_poly.pdbx_strand_id
1 'polypeptide(L)'
;MKQIINHFTDDDLYKFTMCCAVIDNFPRAQVKYTFTDRDDTVYPPGFAKAVEEQLEMLETVVITEEEIDFMRRKCNYIPGWFYNYLKGYRFNRHCVRVRQDDNGHLRMDIEGSWADTILFEVKLLAIVSELYYIMTGQDETFDYERYYRKSYEKGRQLLEAGCVYSDFGTRRRASFEAEDTVVRAMKDCYLSREWAGKFVGTSNVYLAMKHDVLPVGTMAHEFICAIGGMYGPQMANHIAMNLWRNTFRGALGTYLYDSFGWDI
;
A
#
# COMPACT_ATOMS: atom_id res chain seq x y z
N MET A 1 -23.51 4.06 -0.38
CA MET A 1 -22.23 4.05 0.35
C MET A 1 -21.27 5.03 -0.33
N LYS A 2 -20.40 5.73 0.41
CA LYS A 2 -19.36 6.59 -0.20
C LYS A 2 -18.18 5.71 -0.64
N GLN A 3 -17.58 6.00 -1.79
CA GLN A 3 -16.37 5.33 -2.25
C GLN A 3 -15.16 5.72 -1.39
N ILE A 4 -14.46 4.73 -0.85
CA ILE A 4 -13.29 4.91 0.03
C ILE A 4 -12.04 5.23 -0.79
N ILE A 5 -11.70 4.38 -1.76
CA ILE A 5 -10.53 4.57 -2.63
C ILE A 5 -10.93 5.39 -3.85
N ASN A 6 -10.48 6.64 -3.91
CA ASN A 6 -10.84 7.58 -4.99
C ASN A 6 -9.69 7.81 -5.99
N HIS A 7 -8.46 7.48 -5.62
CA HIS A 7 -7.27 7.71 -6.43
C HIS A 7 -6.54 6.41 -6.70
N PHE A 8 -6.02 6.24 -7.91
CA PHE A 8 -5.35 5.01 -8.29
C PHE A 8 -4.06 4.81 -7.49
N THR A 9 -3.33 5.90 -7.28
CA THR A 9 -2.08 5.92 -6.53
C THR A 9 -2.25 6.03 -5.02
N ASP A 10 -3.48 5.92 -4.50
CA ASP A 10 -3.74 5.67 -3.08
C ASP A 10 -3.35 4.23 -2.74
N ASP A 11 -2.04 4.01 -2.70
CA ASP A 11 -1.35 2.74 -2.53
C ASP A 11 0.10 2.98 -2.09
N ASP A 12 0.71 1.94 -1.53
CA ASP A 12 2.11 1.98 -1.16
C ASP A 12 3.02 1.83 -2.40
N LEU A 13 4.10 2.62 -2.47
CA LEU A 13 5.06 2.59 -3.59
C LEU A 13 5.61 1.20 -3.92
N TYR A 14 5.79 0.35 -2.88
CA TYR A 14 6.31 -0.99 -3.08
C TYR A 14 5.37 -1.85 -3.94
N LYS A 15 4.05 -1.57 -3.99
CA LYS A 15 3.10 -2.27 -4.85
C LYS A 15 3.30 -1.97 -6.32
N PHE A 16 3.54 -0.71 -6.67
CA PHE A 16 3.84 -0.33 -8.06
C PHE A 16 5.18 -0.88 -8.52
N THR A 17 6.21 -0.80 -7.68
CA THR A 17 7.54 -1.30 -8.02
C THR A 17 7.54 -2.83 -8.13
N MET A 18 6.91 -3.57 -7.20
CA MET A 18 6.76 -5.01 -7.37
C MET A 18 5.88 -5.36 -8.58
N CYS A 19 4.80 -4.64 -8.86
CA CYS A 19 3.97 -4.89 -10.05
C CYS A 19 4.80 -4.76 -11.34
N CYS A 20 5.63 -3.71 -11.43
CA CYS A 20 6.56 -3.54 -12.53
C CYS A 20 7.54 -4.73 -12.65
N ALA A 21 8.16 -5.15 -11.55
CA ALA A 21 9.06 -6.30 -11.54
C ALA A 21 8.36 -7.63 -11.87
N VAL A 22 7.12 -7.81 -11.45
CA VAL A 22 6.30 -8.99 -11.76
C VAL A 22 5.98 -9.06 -13.25
N ILE A 23 5.60 -7.95 -13.87
CA ILE A 23 5.31 -7.93 -15.31
C ILE A 23 6.58 -8.20 -16.13
N ASP A 24 7.71 -7.62 -15.71
CA ASP A 24 9.00 -7.75 -16.39
C ASP A 24 9.54 -9.18 -16.34
N ASN A 25 9.32 -9.91 -15.23
CA ASN A 25 9.97 -11.20 -14.99
C ASN A 25 9.01 -12.40 -14.93
N PHE A 26 7.75 -12.19 -14.53
CA PHE A 26 6.76 -13.24 -14.25
C PHE A 26 5.37 -12.95 -14.84
N PRO A 27 5.23 -12.57 -16.13
CA PRO A 27 3.96 -12.12 -16.70
C PRO A 27 2.85 -13.18 -16.76
N ARG A 28 3.18 -14.45 -16.47
CA ARG A 28 2.23 -15.58 -16.48
C ARG A 28 1.99 -16.19 -15.10
N ALA A 29 2.62 -15.66 -14.05
CA ALA A 29 2.48 -16.21 -12.71
C ALA A 29 1.04 -16.06 -12.22
N GLN A 30 0.53 -17.12 -11.56
CA GLN A 30 -0.75 -17.13 -10.88
C GLN A 30 -0.51 -17.17 -9.38
N VAL A 31 -1.29 -16.40 -8.63
CA VAL A 31 -1.15 -16.28 -7.19
C VAL A 31 -2.51 -16.29 -6.52
N LYS A 32 -2.50 -16.63 -5.23
CA LYS A 32 -3.64 -16.49 -4.34
C LYS A 32 -3.20 -15.76 -3.08
N TYR A 33 -3.93 -14.71 -2.70
CA TYR A 33 -3.81 -14.04 -1.42
C TYR A 33 -5.03 -14.37 -0.57
N THR A 34 -4.82 -14.60 0.73
CA THR A 34 -5.91 -14.82 1.69
C THR A 34 -5.80 -13.79 2.79
N PHE A 35 -6.88 -13.02 2.98
CA PHE A 35 -7.02 -12.12 4.11
C PHE A 35 -7.04 -12.92 5.41
N THR A 36 -6.24 -12.46 6.37
CA THR A 36 -6.19 -13.04 7.72
C THR A 36 -6.38 -11.91 8.71
N ASP A 37 -7.52 -11.91 9.39
CA ASP A 37 -7.67 -11.17 10.63
C ASP A 37 -7.04 -11.97 11.77
N ARG A 38 -6.14 -11.33 12.51
CA ARG A 38 -5.39 -11.96 13.61
C ARG A 38 -6.02 -11.66 14.98
N ASP A 39 -6.96 -10.72 15.02
CA ASP A 39 -7.61 -10.27 16.25
C ASP A 39 -9.00 -10.92 16.45
N ASP A 40 -9.40 -11.84 15.55
CA ASP A 40 -10.69 -12.56 15.56
C ASP A 40 -11.89 -11.60 15.69
N THR A 41 -11.85 -10.52 14.89
CA THR A 41 -12.84 -9.44 14.95
C THR A 41 -14.19 -9.90 14.42
N VAL A 42 -15.23 -9.71 15.21
CA VAL A 42 -16.62 -9.87 14.76
C VAL A 42 -17.06 -8.60 14.04
N TYR A 43 -17.20 -8.69 12.72
CA TYR A 43 -17.60 -7.55 11.88
C TYR A 43 -19.12 -7.31 11.95
N PRO A 44 -19.60 -6.06 11.75
CA PRO A 44 -21.03 -5.76 11.70
C PRO A 44 -21.81 -6.62 10.69
N PRO A 45 -23.11 -6.89 10.91
CA PRO A 45 -23.92 -7.61 9.93
C PRO A 45 -23.91 -6.92 8.55
N GLY A 46 -23.68 -7.70 7.49
CA GLY A 46 -23.64 -7.19 6.12
C GLY A 46 -22.30 -6.59 5.71
N PHE A 47 -21.24 -6.73 6.52
CA PHE A 47 -19.93 -6.17 6.24
C PHE A 47 -19.33 -6.69 4.93
N ALA A 48 -19.43 -8.00 4.65
CA ALA A 48 -18.94 -8.56 3.39
C ALA A 48 -19.61 -7.93 2.17
N LYS A 49 -20.93 -7.70 2.22
CA LYS A 49 -21.66 -7.02 1.14
C LYS A 49 -21.18 -5.57 0.97
N ALA A 50 -20.90 -4.88 2.06
CA ALA A 50 -20.36 -3.53 2.03
C ALA A 50 -18.95 -3.47 1.40
N VAL A 51 -18.10 -4.48 1.67
CA VAL A 51 -16.80 -4.64 0.98
C VAL A 51 -17.00 -4.94 -0.52
N GLU A 52 -17.97 -5.77 -0.88
CA GLU A 52 -18.33 -6.03 -2.29
C GLU A 52 -18.75 -4.74 -3.00
N GLU A 53 -19.59 -3.89 -2.38
CA GLU A 53 -19.97 -2.59 -2.94
C GLU A 53 -18.75 -1.68 -3.20
N GLN A 54 -17.75 -1.69 -2.31
CA GLN A 54 -16.49 -0.96 -2.52
C GLN A 54 -15.64 -1.56 -3.64
N LEU A 55 -15.64 -2.89 -3.80
CA LEU A 55 -14.99 -3.57 -4.93
C LEU A 55 -15.62 -3.16 -6.28
N GLU A 56 -16.94 -3.03 -6.35
CA GLU A 56 -17.61 -2.54 -7.57
C GLU A 56 -17.17 -1.11 -7.91
N MET A 57 -17.11 -0.24 -6.89
CA MET A 57 -16.65 1.14 -7.06
C MET A 57 -15.18 1.21 -7.51
N LEU A 58 -14.34 0.29 -7.04
CA LEU A 58 -12.92 0.24 -7.36
C LEU A 58 -12.65 0.00 -8.86
N GLU A 59 -13.56 -0.65 -9.58
CA GLU A 59 -13.43 -0.86 -11.04
C GLU A 59 -13.42 0.45 -11.84
N THR A 60 -13.97 1.52 -11.26
CA THR A 60 -13.99 2.87 -11.87
C THR A 60 -12.71 3.66 -11.63
N VAL A 61 -11.86 3.21 -10.71
CA VAL A 61 -10.61 3.90 -10.36
C VAL A 61 -9.56 3.62 -11.42
N VAL A 62 -9.15 4.68 -12.11
CA VAL A 62 -8.15 4.64 -13.18
C VAL A 62 -7.06 5.64 -12.89
N ILE A 63 -5.83 5.31 -13.29
CA ILE A 63 -4.71 6.24 -13.14
C ILE A 63 -4.90 7.47 -14.02
N THR A 64 -4.58 8.64 -13.47
CA THR A 64 -4.64 9.92 -14.18
C THR A 64 -3.28 10.31 -14.77
N GLU A 65 -3.27 11.25 -15.73
CA GLU A 65 -2.00 11.79 -16.26
C GLU A 65 -1.22 12.54 -15.18
N GLU A 66 -1.90 13.22 -14.25
CA GLU A 66 -1.26 13.92 -13.13
C GLU A 66 -0.49 12.95 -12.21
N GLU A 67 -1.12 11.82 -11.86
CA GLU A 67 -0.49 10.77 -11.07
C GLU A 67 0.72 10.17 -11.80
N ILE A 68 0.61 9.92 -13.11
CA ILE A 68 1.72 9.43 -13.93
C ILE A 68 2.87 10.43 -13.98
N ASP A 69 2.58 11.71 -14.20
CA ASP A 69 3.60 12.75 -14.28
C ASP A 69 4.30 12.96 -12.94
N PHE A 70 3.58 12.86 -11.82
CA PHE A 70 4.19 12.81 -10.50
C PHE A 70 5.15 11.63 -10.34
N MET A 71 4.69 10.41 -10.65
CA MET A 71 5.52 9.21 -10.56
C MET A 71 6.73 9.28 -11.50
N ARG A 72 6.60 9.79 -12.72
CA ARG A 72 7.75 9.99 -13.64
C ARG A 72 8.80 10.92 -13.05
N ARG A 73 8.38 11.99 -12.37
CA ARG A 73 9.30 12.96 -11.75
C ARG A 73 9.99 12.39 -10.51
N LYS A 74 9.26 11.72 -9.61
CA LYS A 74 9.79 11.26 -8.31
C LYS A 74 10.32 9.83 -8.32
N CYS A 75 9.85 8.98 -9.24
CA CYS A 75 10.19 7.57 -9.39
C CYS A 75 10.86 7.31 -10.75
N ASN A 76 11.94 8.06 -11.04
CA ASN A 76 12.66 8.01 -12.32
C ASN A 76 13.31 6.65 -12.64
N TYR A 77 13.41 5.76 -11.65
CA TYR A 77 13.89 4.39 -11.77
C TYR A 77 12.84 3.41 -12.32
N ILE A 78 11.56 3.78 -12.32
CA ILE A 78 10.49 2.95 -12.89
C ILE A 78 10.54 3.07 -14.42
N PRO A 79 10.65 1.94 -15.16
CA PRO A 79 10.67 1.95 -16.63
C PRO A 79 9.44 2.63 -17.25
N GLY A 80 9.66 3.45 -18.28
CA GLY A 80 8.61 4.25 -18.91
C GLY A 80 7.43 3.45 -19.47
N TRP A 81 7.66 2.20 -19.89
CA TRP A 81 6.60 1.31 -20.39
C TRP A 81 5.56 0.95 -19.32
N PHE A 82 5.94 0.95 -18.04
CA PHE A 82 5.04 0.59 -16.95
C PHE A 82 3.89 1.58 -16.82
N TYR A 83 4.13 2.86 -17.07
CA TYR A 83 3.06 3.87 -17.06
C TYR A 83 2.02 3.63 -18.17
N ASN A 84 2.42 3.10 -19.32
CA ASN A 84 1.47 2.73 -20.38
C ASN A 84 0.62 1.53 -19.96
N TYR A 85 1.21 0.57 -19.24
CA TYR A 85 0.47 -0.54 -18.63
C TYR A 85 -0.57 -0.01 -17.62
N LEU A 86 -0.18 0.88 -16.71
CA LEU A 86 -1.10 1.45 -15.71
C LEU A 86 -2.30 2.17 -16.35
N LYS A 87 -2.13 2.86 -17.48
CA LYS A 87 -3.25 3.48 -18.23
C LYS A 87 -4.31 2.47 -18.66
N GLY A 88 -3.88 1.26 -19.02
CA GLY A 88 -4.74 0.16 -19.43
C GLY A 88 -5.27 -0.71 -18.28
N TYR A 89 -4.62 -0.67 -17.11
CA TYR A 89 -4.99 -1.48 -15.96
C TYR A 89 -6.39 -1.13 -15.46
N ARG A 90 -7.20 -2.16 -15.17
CA ARG A 90 -8.50 -2.02 -14.51
C ARG A 90 -8.61 -3.07 -13.41
N PHE A 91 -9.08 -2.66 -12.24
CA PHE A 91 -9.45 -3.62 -11.21
C PHE A 91 -10.60 -4.47 -11.71
N ASN A 92 -10.50 -5.79 -11.50
CA ASN A 92 -11.56 -6.74 -11.80
C ASN A 92 -12.04 -7.36 -10.49
N ARG A 93 -13.23 -6.98 -10.03
CA ARG A 93 -13.78 -7.48 -8.76
C ARG A 93 -13.93 -9.00 -8.73
N HIS A 94 -14.05 -9.66 -9.89
CA HIS A 94 -14.19 -11.11 -9.98
C HIS A 94 -12.92 -11.88 -9.58
N CYS A 95 -11.77 -11.21 -9.47
CA CYS A 95 -10.57 -11.76 -8.84
C CYS A 95 -10.69 -11.87 -7.32
N VAL A 96 -11.68 -11.22 -6.70
CA VAL A 96 -11.85 -11.16 -5.25
C VAL A 96 -13.12 -11.88 -4.83
N ARG A 97 -13.01 -12.78 -3.86
CA ARG A 97 -14.16 -13.46 -3.23
C ARG A 97 -14.24 -13.02 -1.78
N VAL A 98 -15.34 -12.38 -1.41
CA VAL A 98 -15.58 -11.90 -0.05
C VAL A 98 -16.76 -12.67 0.55
N ARG A 99 -16.68 -13.02 1.83
CA ARG A 99 -17.79 -13.59 2.57
C ARG A 99 -17.67 -13.27 4.06
N GLN A 100 -18.79 -13.22 4.73
CA GLN A 100 -18.88 -13.16 6.19
C GLN A 100 -19.49 -14.47 6.67
N ASP A 101 -18.85 -15.15 7.63
CA ASP A 101 -19.41 -16.38 8.18
C ASP A 101 -20.49 -16.10 9.24
N ASP A 102 -21.17 -17.16 9.69
CA ASP A 102 -22.31 -17.06 10.63
C ASP A 102 -21.90 -16.46 11.99
N ASN A 103 -20.60 -16.49 12.33
CA ASN A 103 -20.06 -15.87 13.54
C ASN A 103 -19.66 -14.40 13.33
N GLY A 104 -19.82 -13.87 12.11
CA GLY A 104 -19.50 -12.49 11.76
C GLY A 104 -18.06 -12.25 11.32
N HIS A 105 -17.24 -13.29 11.14
CA HIS A 105 -15.85 -13.14 10.70
C HIS A 105 -15.75 -12.94 9.19
N LEU A 106 -14.91 -12.00 8.77
CA LEU A 106 -14.65 -11.72 7.36
C LEU A 106 -13.66 -12.71 6.77
N ARG A 107 -13.96 -13.25 5.60
CA ARG A 107 -13.03 -14.03 4.78
C ARG A 107 -12.95 -13.40 3.40
N MET A 108 -11.74 -13.22 2.90
CA MET A 108 -11.49 -12.64 1.60
C MET A 108 -10.31 -13.33 0.92
N ASP A 109 -10.52 -13.79 -0.30
CA ASP A 109 -9.49 -14.41 -1.15
C ASP A 109 -9.35 -13.59 -2.43
N ILE A 110 -8.11 -13.37 -2.88
CA ILE A 110 -7.79 -12.73 -4.16
C ILE A 110 -7.04 -13.76 -4.99
N GLU A 111 -7.50 -14.07 -6.20
CA GLU A 111 -6.91 -15.12 -7.03
C GLU A 111 -6.88 -14.70 -8.51
N GLY A 112 -5.74 -14.95 -9.18
CA GLY A 112 -5.57 -14.66 -10.59
C GLY A 112 -4.11 -14.44 -10.98
N SER A 113 -3.92 -13.78 -12.13
CA SER A 113 -2.58 -13.35 -12.57
C SER A 113 -1.95 -12.43 -11.53
N TRP A 114 -0.67 -12.62 -11.24
CA TRP A 114 0.02 -11.81 -10.25
C TRP A 114 0.01 -10.32 -10.63
N ALA A 115 0.21 -10.02 -11.92
CA ALA A 115 0.15 -8.65 -12.42
C ALA A 115 -1.23 -7.98 -12.20
N ASP A 116 -2.32 -8.75 -12.30
CA ASP A 116 -3.69 -8.24 -12.18
C ASP A 116 -4.19 -8.21 -10.72
N THR A 117 -3.50 -8.90 -9.81
CA THR A 117 -3.94 -9.07 -8.41
C THR A 117 -3.09 -8.30 -7.40
N ILE A 118 -1.83 -7.99 -7.73
CA ILE A 118 -0.86 -7.41 -6.79
C ILE A 118 -1.28 -6.07 -6.19
N LEU A 119 -1.98 -5.23 -6.97
CA LEU A 119 -2.43 -3.89 -6.56
C LEU A 119 -3.68 -3.91 -5.67
N PHE A 120 -4.26 -5.08 -5.36
CA PHE A 120 -5.43 -5.15 -4.49
C PHE A 120 -5.10 -5.08 -3.00
N GLU A 121 -3.97 -5.61 -2.53
CA GLU A 121 -3.71 -5.83 -1.09
C GLU A 121 -3.95 -4.57 -0.25
N VAL A 122 -3.23 -3.48 -0.54
CA VAL A 122 -3.27 -2.28 0.30
C VAL A 122 -4.64 -1.61 0.23
N LYS A 123 -5.23 -1.55 -0.97
CA LYS A 123 -6.56 -0.98 -1.19
C LYS A 123 -7.64 -1.73 -0.42
N LEU A 124 -7.63 -3.06 -0.45
CA LEU A 124 -8.61 -3.86 0.26
C LEU A 124 -8.43 -3.79 1.77
N LEU A 125 -7.19 -3.74 2.28
CA LEU A 125 -6.95 -3.54 3.70
C LEU A 125 -7.40 -2.15 4.17
N ALA A 126 -7.14 -1.10 3.38
CA ALA A 126 -7.62 0.25 3.66
C ALA A 126 -9.16 0.33 3.61
N ILE A 127 -9.81 -0.32 2.63
CA ILE A 127 -11.27 -0.45 2.54
C ILE A 127 -11.83 -1.12 3.79
N VAL A 128 -11.31 -2.30 4.17
CA VAL A 128 -11.79 -3.04 5.35
C VAL A 128 -11.62 -2.20 6.62
N SER A 129 -10.47 -1.53 6.78
CA SER A 129 -10.19 -0.68 7.94
C SER A 129 -11.17 0.48 8.05
N GLU A 130 -11.29 1.30 7.00
CA GLU A 130 -12.14 2.50 7.02
C GLU A 130 -13.64 2.14 7.09
N LEU A 131 -14.05 1.09 6.39
CA LEU A 131 -15.43 0.60 6.41
C LEU A 131 -15.83 0.09 7.80
N TYR A 132 -14.91 -0.51 8.55
CA TYR A 132 -15.17 -0.93 9.93
C TYR A 132 -15.51 0.26 10.82
N TYR A 133 -14.74 1.35 10.74
CA TYR A 133 -15.03 2.56 11.51
C TYR A 133 -16.37 3.19 11.11
N ILE A 134 -16.68 3.24 9.81
CA ILE A 134 -17.95 3.76 9.28
C ILE A 134 -19.15 2.92 9.77
N MET A 135 -19.08 1.60 9.62
CA MET A 135 -20.21 0.71 9.97
C MET A 135 -20.42 0.57 11.47
N THR A 136 -19.41 0.87 12.29
CA THR A 136 -19.53 0.92 13.75
C THR A 136 -19.86 2.32 14.29
N GLY A 137 -19.93 3.33 13.42
CA GLY A 137 -20.17 4.75 13.79
C GLY A 137 -19.01 5.40 14.55
N GLN A 138 -17.84 4.77 14.59
CA GLN A 138 -16.67 5.28 15.30
C GLN A 138 -16.01 6.45 14.55
N ASP A 139 -16.21 6.55 13.24
CA ASP A 139 -15.74 7.65 12.41
C ASP A 139 -16.34 9.00 12.82
N GLU A 140 -17.54 9.02 13.42
CA GLU A 140 -18.16 10.23 13.99
C GLU A 140 -17.33 10.84 15.13
N THR A 141 -16.44 10.05 15.76
CA THR A 141 -15.58 10.49 16.86
C THR A 141 -14.22 11.01 16.38
N PHE A 142 -13.95 10.99 15.08
CA PHE A 142 -12.68 11.42 14.53
C PHE A 142 -12.49 12.93 14.69
N ASP A 143 -11.41 13.31 15.36
CA ASP A 143 -11.00 14.68 15.58
C ASP A 143 -9.67 14.92 14.85
N TYR A 144 -9.78 15.31 13.58
CA TYR A 144 -8.63 15.52 12.70
C TYR A 144 -7.73 16.66 13.20
N GLU A 145 -8.28 17.66 13.86
CA GLU A 145 -7.47 18.74 14.45
C GLU A 145 -6.63 18.22 15.62
N ARG A 146 -7.21 17.37 16.48
CA ARG A 146 -6.44 16.68 17.53
C ARG A 146 -5.43 15.69 16.95
N TYR A 147 -5.76 14.98 15.87
CA TYR A 147 -4.85 14.07 15.18
C TYR A 147 -3.66 14.84 14.61
N TYR A 148 -3.89 16.00 14.00
CA TYR A 148 -2.86 16.90 13.52
C TYR A 148 -1.92 17.31 14.65
N ARG A 149 -2.43 17.88 15.75
CA ARG A 149 -1.62 18.34 16.88
C ARG A 149 -0.78 17.21 17.49
N LYS A 150 -1.38 16.04 17.70
CA LYS A 150 -0.66 14.86 18.22
C LYS A 150 0.44 14.39 17.28
N SER A 151 0.17 14.36 15.97
CA SER A 151 1.12 13.89 14.97
C SER A 151 2.27 14.89 14.79
N TYR A 152 1.96 16.19 14.83
CA TYR A 152 2.95 17.25 14.84
C TYR A 152 3.89 17.11 16.05
N GLU A 153 3.34 16.92 17.25
CA GLU A 153 4.15 16.76 18.47
C GLU A 153 5.02 15.49 18.44
N LYS A 154 4.51 14.37 17.92
CA LYS A 154 5.32 13.16 17.68
C LYS A 154 6.45 13.43 16.67
N GLY A 155 6.14 14.11 15.57
CA GLY A 155 7.12 14.52 14.58
C GLY A 155 8.22 15.37 15.20
N ARG A 156 7.84 16.37 16.01
CA ARG A 156 8.77 17.23 16.76
C ARG A 156 9.74 16.43 17.59
N GLN A 157 9.23 15.48 18.39
CA GLN A 157 10.06 14.64 19.26
C GLN A 157 11.04 13.76 18.48
N LEU A 158 10.60 13.15 17.37
CA LEU A 158 11.46 12.35 16.50
C LEU A 158 12.56 13.21 15.85
N LEU A 159 12.19 14.40 15.37
CA LEU A 159 13.10 15.33 14.72
C LEU A 159 14.14 15.92 15.69
N GLU A 160 13.76 16.22 16.94
CA GLU A 160 14.69 16.65 18.01
C GLU A 160 15.66 15.54 18.40
N ALA A 161 15.18 14.30 18.44
CA ALA A 161 16.00 13.13 18.76
C ALA A 161 16.94 12.70 17.63
N GLY A 162 16.94 13.37 16.47
CA GLY A 162 17.80 13.02 15.35
C GLY A 162 17.28 11.84 14.51
N CYS A 163 16.03 11.42 14.68
CA CYS A 163 15.49 10.26 13.97
C CYS A 163 15.21 10.56 12.49
N VAL A 164 15.48 9.59 11.63
CA VAL A 164 15.10 9.60 10.20
C VAL A 164 13.94 8.63 10.02
N TYR A 165 12.79 9.12 9.56
CA TYR A 165 11.55 8.33 9.51
C TYR A 165 10.67 8.66 8.30
N SER A 166 9.77 7.74 7.98
CA SER A 166 8.75 7.88 6.94
C SER A 166 7.42 7.29 7.43
N ASP A 167 6.32 7.73 6.85
CA ASP A 167 4.99 7.20 7.11
C ASP A 167 4.69 5.98 6.23
N PHE A 168 4.36 4.83 6.84
CA PHE A 168 3.90 3.58 6.19
C PHE A 168 2.52 3.14 6.73
N GLY A 169 1.57 4.08 6.85
CA GLY A 169 0.28 3.90 7.51
C GLY A 169 -0.85 3.31 6.65
N THR A 170 -0.74 3.34 5.32
CA THR A 170 -1.86 3.16 4.36
C THR A 170 -2.78 1.99 4.69
N ARG A 171 -2.22 0.77 4.81
CA ARG A 171 -3.00 -0.48 4.91
C ARG A 171 -3.85 -0.62 6.18
N ARG A 172 -3.61 0.19 7.22
CA ARG A 172 -4.34 0.16 8.51
C ARG A 172 -4.77 1.54 8.97
N ARG A 173 -4.86 2.50 8.05
CA ARG A 173 -5.34 3.84 8.39
C ARG A 173 -6.78 3.79 8.87
N ALA A 174 -7.12 4.69 9.80
CA ALA A 174 -8.50 4.82 10.26
C ALA A 174 -9.43 5.36 9.17
N SER A 175 -8.93 6.33 8.40
CA SER A 175 -9.54 6.81 7.16
C SER A 175 -8.47 7.44 6.27
N PHE A 176 -8.77 7.67 4.99
CA PHE A 176 -7.91 8.48 4.11
C PHE A 176 -7.57 9.85 4.73
N GLU A 177 -8.57 10.55 5.26
CA GLU A 177 -8.41 11.88 5.87
C GLU A 177 -7.51 11.83 7.13
N ALA A 178 -7.57 10.74 7.90
CA ALA A 178 -6.70 10.55 9.05
C ALA A 178 -5.23 10.43 8.64
N GLU A 179 -4.92 9.62 7.62
CA GLU A 179 -3.56 9.48 7.09
C GLU A 179 -3.07 10.80 6.48
N ASP A 180 -3.89 11.46 5.66
CA ASP A 180 -3.61 12.77 5.08
C ASP A 180 -3.25 13.82 6.15
N THR A 181 -4.02 13.85 7.24
CA THR A 181 -3.80 14.73 8.38
C THR A 181 -2.45 14.45 9.05
N VAL A 182 -2.09 13.17 9.22
CA VAL A 182 -0.81 12.76 9.82
C VAL A 182 0.36 13.17 8.94
N VAL A 183 0.31 12.87 7.64
CA VAL A 183 1.38 13.22 6.68
C VAL A 183 1.55 14.74 6.61
N ARG A 184 0.44 15.49 6.54
CA ARG A 184 0.46 16.96 6.57
C ARG A 184 1.12 17.48 7.85
N ALA A 185 0.75 16.96 9.01
CA ALA A 185 1.34 17.37 10.29
C ALA A 185 2.85 17.10 10.37
N MET A 186 3.29 15.93 9.91
CA MET A 186 4.71 15.56 9.91
C MET A 186 5.52 16.43 8.95
N LYS A 187 4.98 16.73 7.75
CA LYS A 187 5.58 17.67 6.80
C LYS A 187 5.68 19.08 7.38
N ASP A 188 4.58 19.62 7.90
CA ASP A 188 4.53 20.98 8.47
C ASP A 188 5.54 21.13 9.63
N CYS A 189 5.64 20.11 10.48
CA CYS A 189 6.64 20.07 11.55
C CYS A 189 8.07 20.10 11.00
N TYR A 190 8.37 19.22 10.03
CA TYR A 190 9.68 19.16 9.40
C TYR A 190 10.08 20.48 8.70
N LEU A 191 9.14 21.20 8.10
CA LEU A 191 9.39 22.49 7.44
C LEU A 191 9.45 23.69 8.39
N SER A 192 9.04 23.54 9.65
CA SER A 192 8.94 24.66 10.60
C SER A 192 10.28 25.29 10.98
N ARG A 193 11.36 24.51 10.97
CA ARG A 193 12.74 24.93 11.24
C ARG A 193 13.71 23.83 10.81
N GLU A 194 15.01 24.08 10.96
CA GLU A 194 16.01 23.04 10.80
C GLU A 194 15.98 22.07 11.99
N TRP A 195 16.16 20.77 11.69
CA TRP A 195 16.11 19.68 12.66
C TRP A 195 17.35 18.80 12.53
N ALA A 196 17.69 18.10 13.62
CA ALA A 196 18.71 17.05 13.58
C ALA A 196 18.22 15.79 12.85
N GLY A 197 16.93 15.46 13.01
CA GLY A 197 16.26 14.37 12.33
C GLY A 197 15.68 14.76 10.98
N LYS A 198 15.03 13.80 10.31
CA LYS A 198 14.44 14.01 8.99
C LYS A 198 13.16 13.21 8.79
N PHE A 199 12.10 13.90 8.37
CA PHE A 199 10.95 13.25 7.75
C PHE A 199 11.26 13.03 6.27
N VAL A 200 11.36 11.77 5.85
CA VAL A 200 11.75 11.40 4.48
C VAL A 200 10.56 11.56 3.52
N GLY A 201 9.37 11.13 3.95
CA GLY A 201 8.16 11.10 3.12
C GLY A 201 7.17 10.02 3.56
N THR A 202 6.33 9.54 2.65
CA THR A 202 5.28 8.54 2.90
C THR A 202 5.34 7.42 1.85
N SER A 203 4.89 6.21 2.17
CA SER A 203 4.70 5.16 1.17
C SER A 203 3.51 5.40 0.26
N ASN A 204 2.49 6.10 0.74
CA ASN A 204 1.29 6.38 -0.03
C ASN A 204 1.62 7.35 -1.18
N VAL A 205 1.58 6.85 -2.42
CA VAL A 205 2.01 7.62 -3.60
C VAL A 205 1.11 8.82 -3.86
N TYR A 206 -0.19 8.70 -3.62
CA TYR A 206 -1.13 9.81 -3.77
C TYR A 206 -0.89 10.89 -2.72
N LEU A 207 -0.67 10.53 -1.45
CA LEU A 207 -0.33 11.52 -0.41
C LEU A 207 1.04 12.16 -0.66
N ALA A 208 2.01 11.40 -1.19
CA ALA A 208 3.28 11.94 -1.62
C ALA A 208 3.09 13.00 -2.73
N MET A 209 2.18 12.76 -3.66
CA MET A 209 1.80 13.72 -4.71
C MET A 209 1.12 14.95 -4.12
N LYS A 210 0.06 14.76 -3.34
CA LYS A 210 -0.73 15.83 -2.72
C LYS A 210 0.12 16.79 -1.90
N HIS A 211 1.12 16.26 -1.18
CA HIS A 211 1.99 17.04 -0.31
C HIS A 211 3.37 17.34 -0.90
N ASP A 212 3.64 16.96 -2.14
CA ASP A 212 4.96 17.05 -2.80
C ASP A 212 6.14 16.53 -1.94
N VAL A 213 5.92 15.44 -1.20
CA VAL A 213 6.98 14.74 -0.46
C VAL A 213 7.52 13.56 -1.27
N LEU A 214 8.58 12.90 -0.78
CA LEU A 214 9.16 11.74 -1.45
C LEU A 214 8.24 10.52 -1.25
N PRO A 215 7.84 9.80 -2.31
CA PRO A 215 7.26 8.47 -2.15
C PRO A 215 8.36 7.49 -1.72
N VAL A 216 8.12 6.73 -0.66
CA VAL A 216 9.11 5.81 -0.05
C VAL A 216 8.63 4.37 -0.17
N GLY A 217 9.50 3.47 -0.61
CA GLY A 217 9.18 2.06 -0.75
C GLY A 217 10.42 1.19 -0.85
N THR A 218 10.25 -0.09 -0.55
CA THR A 218 11.28 -1.13 -0.69
C THR A 218 10.68 -2.30 -1.46
N MET A 219 11.27 -3.49 -1.41
CA MET A 219 10.57 -4.72 -1.80
C MET A 219 9.76 -5.26 -0.61
N ALA A 220 8.67 -5.98 -0.88
CA ALA A 220 7.95 -6.72 0.16
C ALA A 220 8.19 -8.23 0.08
N HIS A 221 7.89 -8.93 1.17
CA HIS A 221 8.04 -10.38 1.28
C HIS A 221 7.33 -11.17 0.19
N GLU A 222 6.19 -10.67 -0.32
CA GLU A 222 5.44 -11.39 -1.36
C GLU A 222 6.31 -11.73 -2.58
N PHE A 223 7.24 -10.85 -2.96
CA PHE A 223 8.07 -11.05 -4.13
C PHE A 223 9.01 -12.25 -3.92
N ILE A 224 9.62 -12.33 -2.73
CA ILE A 224 10.51 -13.42 -2.34
C ILE A 224 9.72 -14.72 -2.13
N CYS A 225 8.58 -14.65 -1.43
CA CYS A 225 7.74 -15.81 -1.13
C CYS A 225 7.13 -16.42 -2.40
N ALA A 226 6.67 -15.61 -3.36
CA ALA A 226 6.15 -16.10 -4.64
C ALA A 226 7.24 -16.81 -5.46
N ILE A 227 8.46 -16.24 -5.50
CA ILE A 227 9.62 -16.89 -6.13
C ILE A 227 9.93 -18.21 -5.42
N GLY A 228 9.92 -18.25 -4.09
CA GLY A 228 10.10 -19.46 -3.31
C GLY A 228 9.02 -20.52 -3.58
N GLY A 229 7.77 -20.10 -3.75
CA GLY A 229 6.67 -21.00 -4.13
C GLY A 229 6.82 -21.57 -5.54
N MET A 230 7.38 -20.80 -6.49
CA MET A 230 7.58 -21.23 -7.87
C MET A 230 8.84 -22.08 -8.09
N TYR A 231 9.94 -21.76 -7.41
CA TYR A 231 11.27 -22.31 -7.71
C TYR A 231 11.94 -23.01 -6.51
N GLY A 232 11.29 -23.02 -5.35
CA GLY A 232 11.86 -23.51 -4.09
C GLY A 232 12.62 -22.42 -3.32
N PRO A 233 12.69 -22.55 -1.98
CA PRO A 233 13.23 -21.50 -1.10
C PRO A 233 14.75 -21.30 -1.21
N GLN A 234 15.52 -22.34 -1.59
CA GLN A 234 16.98 -22.33 -1.52
C GLN A 234 17.62 -21.21 -2.37
N MET A 235 17.06 -20.94 -3.54
CA MET A 235 17.57 -19.90 -4.45
C MET A 235 16.67 -18.66 -4.51
N ALA A 236 15.57 -18.64 -3.76
CA ALA A 236 14.56 -17.59 -3.87
C ALA A 236 15.12 -16.21 -3.55
N ASN A 237 15.92 -16.09 -2.49
CA ASN A 237 16.59 -14.85 -2.10
C ASN A 237 17.51 -14.33 -3.22
N HIS A 238 18.37 -15.19 -3.75
CA HIS A 238 19.31 -14.85 -4.82
C HIS A 238 18.59 -14.43 -6.11
N ILE A 239 17.56 -15.19 -6.51
CA ILE A 239 16.75 -14.88 -7.70
C ILE A 239 16.04 -13.53 -7.50
N ALA A 240 15.37 -13.32 -6.37
CA ALA A 240 14.66 -12.08 -6.08
C ALA A 240 15.59 -10.85 -6.16
N MET A 241 16.77 -10.92 -5.52
CA MET A 241 17.76 -9.84 -5.56
C MET A 241 18.26 -9.53 -6.98
N ASN A 242 18.53 -10.56 -7.78
CA ASN A 242 19.02 -10.38 -9.15
C ASN A 242 17.96 -9.76 -10.05
N LEU A 243 16.72 -10.27 -10.00
CA LEU A 243 15.63 -9.74 -10.81
C LEU A 243 15.31 -8.29 -10.42
N TRP A 244 15.22 -8.00 -9.11
CA TRP A 244 14.98 -6.64 -8.62
C TRP A 244 16.05 -5.65 -9.07
N ARG A 245 17.33 -6.04 -8.95
CA ARG A 245 18.46 -5.24 -9.40
C ARG A 245 18.42 -4.99 -10.91
N ASN A 246 18.04 -5.99 -11.70
CA ASN A 246 17.97 -5.89 -13.15
C ASN A 246 16.82 -4.98 -13.61
N THR A 247 15.63 -5.13 -13.03
CA THR A 247 14.46 -4.30 -13.36
C THR A 247 14.70 -2.82 -13.03
N PHE A 248 15.29 -2.51 -11.86
CA PHE A 248 15.48 -1.13 -11.40
C PHE A 248 16.90 -0.57 -11.57
N ARG A 249 17.79 -1.33 -12.23
CA ARG A 249 19.17 -0.93 -12.55
C ARG A 249 19.96 -0.43 -11.33
N GLY A 250 19.77 -1.09 -10.19
CA GLY A 250 20.44 -0.77 -8.92
C GLY A 250 19.73 0.28 -8.04
N ALA A 251 18.64 0.90 -8.51
CA ALA A 251 17.75 1.66 -7.62
C ALA A 251 16.95 0.71 -6.70
N LEU A 252 16.35 1.26 -5.63
CA LEU A 252 15.56 0.52 -4.64
C LEU A 252 16.34 -0.64 -3.97
N GLY A 253 17.60 -0.41 -3.63
CA GLY A 253 18.54 -1.44 -3.13
C GLY A 253 18.34 -1.90 -1.68
N THR A 254 17.14 -1.76 -1.11
CA THR A 254 16.82 -2.27 0.24
C THR A 254 16.17 -3.63 0.13
N TYR A 255 16.76 -4.63 0.78
CA TYR A 255 16.36 -6.03 0.71
C TYR A 255 15.78 -6.53 2.05
N LEU A 256 14.71 -7.32 2.00
CA LEU A 256 14.13 -8.01 3.15
C LEU A 256 14.74 -9.40 3.29
N TYR A 257 15.53 -9.59 4.34
CA TYR A 257 16.34 -10.80 4.55
C TYR A 257 15.62 -11.89 5.36
N ASP A 258 14.45 -11.60 5.94
CA ASP A 258 13.78 -12.45 6.93
C ASP A 258 12.64 -13.30 6.36
N SER A 259 12.42 -13.30 5.04
CA SER A 259 11.37 -14.10 4.38
C SER A 259 11.46 -15.60 4.69
N PHE A 260 12.67 -16.13 4.89
CA PHE A 260 12.92 -17.52 5.29
C PHE A 260 13.72 -17.63 6.60
N GLY A 261 13.88 -16.52 7.33
CA GLY A 261 14.75 -16.44 8.51
C GLY A 261 16.11 -15.80 8.22
N TRP A 262 16.74 -15.26 9.27
CA TRP A 262 17.97 -14.47 9.20
C TRP A 262 19.21 -15.25 8.77
N ASP A 263 19.28 -16.53 9.10
CA ASP A 263 20.46 -17.38 8.89
C ASP A 263 20.46 -18.13 7.55
N ILE A 264 19.46 -17.92 6.69
CA ILE A 264 19.22 -18.68 5.43
C ILE A 264 19.58 -17.89 4.17
#